data_AF-A0A7S2G0W6-F1
#
_entry.id   AF-A0A7S2G0W6-F1
#
_cell.length_a   1.000
_cell.length_b   1.000
_cell.length_c   1.000
_cell.angle_alpha   90.00
_cell.angle_beta   90.00
_cell.angle_gamma   90.00
#
_symmetry.space_group_name_H-M   'P 1'
#
loop_
_entity.id
_entity.type
_entity.pdbx_description
1 polymer ?
#
loop_
_entity_poly.entity_id
_entity_poly.type
_entity_poly.pdbx_seq_one_letter_code
_entity_poly.pdbx_strand_id
1 'polypeptide(L)'
;CEKPTDWKALAASLTIDRSVGEVDWLVPGPSAALRAVDAFTSRLNLFVDKRNDPCTNALSDLSPYLHFGQLSAQRMALKVKARCGPGDKASLDSFLEESIVRRELSDNFCFYQPHYDSLKGAAGWARDSLELHASDKRPHIYSLTQLEAAKTHEDIWNAAQRQMMITGKMHGFMRMYWA
;
A
#
# COMPACT_ATOMS: atom_id res chain seq x y z
N CYS A 1 34.28 -19.10 -12.50
CA CYS A 1 33.13 -19.28 -11.61
C CYS A 1 33.05 -18.08 -10.67
N GLU A 2 31.98 -17.30 -10.71
CA GLU A 2 31.74 -16.26 -9.71
C GLU A 2 31.59 -16.90 -8.33
N LYS A 3 32.16 -16.27 -7.31
CA LYS A 3 31.98 -16.71 -5.93
C LYS A 3 30.50 -16.51 -5.55
N PRO A 4 29.85 -17.50 -4.91
CA PRO A 4 28.48 -17.33 -4.45
C PRO A 4 28.38 -16.16 -3.48
N THR A 5 27.28 -15.41 -3.57
CA THR A 5 27.00 -14.27 -2.69
C THR A 5 26.89 -14.71 -1.23
N ASP A 6 27.64 -14.07 -0.33
CA ASP A 6 27.52 -14.28 1.11
C ASP A 6 26.36 -13.44 1.67
N TRP A 7 25.18 -14.03 1.69
CA TRP A 7 23.97 -13.39 2.21
C TRP A 7 24.04 -13.06 3.71
N LYS A 8 24.82 -13.82 4.50
CA LYS A 8 24.95 -13.57 5.95
C LYS A 8 25.78 -12.33 6.20
N ALA A 9 26.92 -12.20 5.51
CA ALA A 9 27.76 -11.01 5.61
C ALA A 9 27.01 -9.74 5.15
N LEU A 10 26.27 -9.84 4.03
CA LEU A 10 25.45 -8.73 3.55
C LEU A 10 24.38 -8.33 4.57
N ALA A 11 23.62 -9.30 5.10
CA ALA A 11 22.60 -9.04 6.10
C ALA A 11 23.18 -8.42 7.38
N ALA A 12 24.38 -8.84 7.80
CA ALA A 12 25.08 -8.29 8.96
C ALA A 12 25.59 -6.86 8.72
N SER A 13 25.88 -6.47 7.48
CA SER A 13 26.32 -5.10 7.16
C SER A 13 25.23 -4.03 7.19
N LEU A 14 23.95 -4.44 7.24
CA LEU A 14 22.82 -3.50 7.24
C LEU A 14 22.63 -2.87 8.63
N THR A 15 22.64 -1.54 8.68
CA THR A 15 22.24 -0.74 9.86
C THR A 15 20.72 -0.54 9.84
N ILE A 16 19.98 -1.54 10.32
CA ILE A 16 18.51 -1.56 10.35
C ILE A 16 18.02 -1.94 11.76
N ASP A 17 16.81 -1.49 12.10
CA ASP A 17 16.12 -1.92 13.31
C ASP A 17 15.71 -3.39 13.19
N ARG A 18 16.35 -4.26 13.98
CA ARG A 18 16.09 -5.71 14.00
C ARG A 18 14.98 -6.11 14.97
N SER A 19 14.39 -5.17 15.70
CA SER A 19 13.23 -5.43 16.55
C SER A 19 11.95 -5.62 15.73
N VAL A 20 11.92 -5.10 14.50
CA VAL A 20 10.83 -5.29 13.55
C VAL A 20 10.98 -6.67 12.89
N GLY A 21 10.04 -7.56 13.20
CA GLY A 21 10.01 -8.91 12.64
C GLY A 21 9.52 -8.97 11.20
N GLU A 22 9.73 -10.13 10.56
CA GLU A 22 9.13 -10.44 9.26
C GLU A 22 7.62 -10.67 9.39
N VAL A 23 6.89 -10.46 8.31
CA VAL A 23 5.46 -10.80 8.24
C VAL A 23 5.28 -12.30 8.04
N ASP A 24 4.25 -12.88 8.66
CA ASP A 24 3.97 -14.34 8.63
C ASP A 24 2.89 -14.75 7.61
N TRP A 25 2.11 -13.79 7.13
CA TRP A 25 0.97 -14.04 6.22
C TRP A 25 1.35 -14.07 4.73
N LEU A 26 2.57 -13.67 4.37
CA LEU A 26 3.03 -13.54 2.98
C LEU A 26 4.35 -14.30 2.75
N VAL A 27 4.38 -15.12 1.68
CA VAL A 27 5.61 -15.73 1.19
C VAL A 27 6.22 -14.82 0.12
N PRO A 28 7.49 -14.39 0.22
CA PRO A 28 8.13 -13.55 -0.78
C PRO A 28 8.51 -14.32 -2.06
N GLY A 29 8.80 -13.58 -3.12
CA GLY A 29 9.39 -14.06 -4.36
C GLY A 29 8.40 -14.22 -5.53
N PRO A 30 8.91 -14.29 -6.77
CA PRO A 30 8.09 -14.22 -7.98
C PRO A 30 7.09 -15.38 -8.11
N SER A 31 7.48 -16.58 -7.64
CA SER A 31 6.58 -17.74 -7.64
C SER A 31 5.39 -17.54 -6.70
N ALA A 32 5.60 -16.96 -5.52
CA ALA A 32 4.54 -16.65 -4.58
C ALA A 32 3.65 -15.51 -5.09
N ALA A 33 4.25 -14.50 -5.73
CA ALA A 33 3.51 -13.40 -6.33
C ALA A 33 2.53 -13.86 -7.42
N LEU A 34 2.93 -14.81 -8.28
CA LEU A 34 2.05 -15.38 -9.29
C LEU A 34 0.90 -16.19 -8.68
N ARG A 35 1.16 -16.95 -7.61
CA ARG A 35 0.10 -17.63 -6.85
C ARG A 35 -0.87 -16.63 -6.21
N ALA A 36 -0.37 -15.51 -5.70
CA ALA A 36 -1.21 -14.46 -5.14
C ALA A 36 -2.11 -13.82 -6.21
N VAL A 37 -1.61 -13.64 -7.45
CA VAL A 37 -2.45 -13.21 -8.58
C VAL A 37 -3.56 -14.20 -8.84
N ASP A 38 -3.25 -15.50 -8.94
CA ASP A 38 -4.26 -16.53 -9.18
C ASP A 38 -5.28 -16.58 -8.03
N ALA A 39 -4.83 -16.47 -6.77
CA ALA A 39 -5.71 -16.40 -5.60
C ALA A 39 -6.64 -15.17 -5.64
N PHE A 40 -6.13 -14.00 -6.03
CA PHE A 40 -6.95 -12.80 -6.18
C PHE A 40 -8.02 -12.97 -7.27
N THR A 41 -7.70 -13.62 -8.40
CA THR A 41 -8.68 -13.81 -9.48
C THR A 41 -9.92 -14.60 -9.04
N SER A 42 -9.80 -15.47 -8.02
CA SER A 42 -10.94 -16.20 -7.45
C SER A 42 -11.94 -15.32 -6.68
N ARG A 43 -11.53 -14.10 -6.30
CA ARG A 43 -12.35 -13.11 -5.57
C ARG A 43 -12.43 -11.76 -6.28
N LEU A 44 -12.06 -11.72 -7.57
CA LEU A 44 -12.10 -10.49 -8.38
C LEU A 44 -13.51 -9.91 -8.41
N ASN A 45 -14.54 -10.74 -8.51
CA ASN A 45 -15.94 -10.33 -8.51
C ASN A 45 -16.31 -9.44 -7.31
N LEU A 46 -15.67 -9.60 -6.15
CA LEU A 46 -15.91 -8.78 -4.96
C LEU A 46 -15.26 -7.40 -5.03
N PHE A 47 -14.26 -7.20 -5.90
CA PHE A 47 -13.37 -6.04 -5.83
C PHE A 47 -14.12 -4.71 -5.95
N VAL A 48 -14.99 -4.54 -6.96
CA VAL A 48 -15.68 -3.27 -7.17
C VAL A 48 -16.56 -2.87 -5.97
N ASP A 49 -17.30 -3.82 -5.41
CA ASP A 49 -18.28 -3.56 -4.34
C ASP A 49 -17.64 -3.52 -2.94
N LYS A 50 -16.50 -4.21 -2.75
CA LYS A 50 -15.94 -4.48 -1.42
C LYS A 50 -14.52 -3.95 -1.21
N ARG A 51 -13.84 -3.38 -2.21
CA ARG A 51 -12.48 -2.81 -2.03
C ARG A 51 -12.39 -1.70 -0.97
N ASN A 52 -13.51 -1.04 -0.65
CA ASN A 52 -13.59 0.02 0.36
C ASN A 52 -14.09 -0.48 1.72
N ASP A 53 -14.42 -1.77 1.85
CA ASP A 53 -14.86 -2.39 3.10
C ASP A 53 -13.67 -3.06 3.80
N PRO A 54 -13.10 -2.44 4.85
CA PRO A 54 -11.94 -2.99 5.55
C PRO A 54 -12.22 -4.29 6.31
N CYS A 55 -13.50 -4.67 6.47
CA CYS A 55 -13.91 -5.92 7.10
C CYS A 55 -14.01 -7.08 6.09
N THR A 56 -13.89 -6.79 4.79
CA THR A 56 -13.98 -7.81 3.72
C THR A 56 -12.63 -8.03 3.05
N ASN A 57 -12.20 -9.29 2.91
CA ASN A 57 -11.00 -9.62 2.15
C ASN A 57 -11.24 -9.59 0.63
N ALA A 58 -11.37 -8.38 0.08
CA ALA A 58 -11.65 -8.15 -1.34
C ALA A 58 -10.41 -7.67 -2.15
N LEU A 59 -9.33 -7.29 -1.46
CA LEU A 59 -8.13 -6.77 -2.12
C LEU A 59 -7.25 -7.88 -2.70
N SER A 60 -6.33 -7.49 -3.59
CA SER A 60 -5.42 -8.40 -4.26
C SER A 60 -4.24 -8.85 -3.41
N ASP A 61 -3.89 -8.06 -2.38
CA ASP A 61 -2.70 -8.24 -1.55
C ASP A 61 -1.37 -8.22 -2.35
N LEU A 62 -1.39 -7.65 -3.55
CA LEU A 62 -0.23 -7.66 -4.46
C LEU A 62 0.78 -6.52 -4.23
N SER A 63 0.43 -5.51 -3.41
CA SER A 63 1.29 -4.34 -3.23
C SER A 63 2.72 -4.67 -2.73
N PRO A 64 2.96 -5.64 -1.81
CA PRO A 64 4.32 -5.98 -1.40
C PRO A 64 5.15 -6.55 -2.56
N TYR A 65 4.54 -7.41 -3.39
CA TYR A 65 5.21 -8.00 -4.56
C TYR A 65 5.53 -6.96 -5.63
N LEU A 66 4.61 -6.02 -5.86
CA LEU A 66 4.81 -4.93 -6.83
C LEU A 66 5.92 -3.97 -6.35
N HIS A 67 5.91 -3.60 -5.06
CA HIS A 67 6.90 -2.69 -4.49
C HIS A 67 8.33 -3.22 -4.66
N PHE A 68 8.56 -4.51 -4.37
CA PHE A 68 9.87 -5.13 -4.49
C PHE A 68 10.20 -5.65 -5.90
N GLY A 69 9.37 -5.37 -6.92
CA GLY A 69 9.60 -5.83 -8.28
C GLY A 69 9.55 -7.36 -8.45
N GLN A 70 9.00 -8.09 -7.47
CA GLN A 70 8.81 -9.55 -7.55
C GLN A 70 7.67 -9.92 -8.51
N LEU A 71 6.83 -8.95 -8.86
CA LEU A 71 5.76 -9.05 -9.84
C LEU A 71 5.78 -7.83 -10.77
N SER A 72 5.79 -8.07 -12.08
CA SER A 72 5.56 -7.00 -13.06
C SER A 72 4.08 -6.58 -13.05
N ALA A 73 3.80 -5.29 -12.92
CA ALA A 73 2.44 -4.74 -12.99
C ALA A 73 1.75 -5.04 -14.33
N GLN A 74 2.49 -4.95 -15.44
CA GLN A 74 1.99 -5.33 -16.76
C GLN A 74 1.61 -6.82 -16.81
N ARG A 75 2.46 -7.70 -16.28
CA ARG A 75 2.18 -9.14 -16.22
C ARG A 75 0.95 -9.45 -15.37
N MET A 76 0.80 -8.77 -14.24
CA MET A 76 -0.36 -8.87 -13.37
C MET A 76 -1.64 -8.46 -14.12
N ALA A 77 -1.67 -7.30 -14.76
CA ALA A 77 -2.83 -6.82 -15.51
C ALA A 77 -3.26 -7.81 -16.61
N LEU A 78 -2.31 -8.33 -17.40
CA LEU A 78 -2.59 -9.34 -18.43
C LEU A 78 -3.17 -10.64 -17.84
N LYS A 79 -2.63 -11.10 -16.71
CA LYS A 79 -3.10 -12.33 -16.04
C LYS A 79 -4.50 -12.18 -15.45
N VAL A 80 -4.77 -11.07 -14.76
CA VAL A 80 -6.10 -10.80 -14.18
C VAL A 80 -7.13 -10.67 -15.30
N LYS A 81 -6.81 -9.92 -16.37
CA LYS A 81 -7.68 -9.80 -17.55
C LYS A 81 -8.00 -11.14 -18.21
N ALA A 82 -7.01 -12.04 -18.31
CA ALA A 82 -7.21 -13.36 -18.92
C ALA A 82 -8.10 -14.31 -18.09
N ARG A 83 -8.36 -14.00 -16.81
CA ARG A 83 -9.23 -14.79 -15.92
C ARG A 83 -10.63 -14.19 -15.74
N CYS A 84 -10.87 -13.00 -16.28
CA CYS A 84 -12.15 -12.30 -16.19
C CYS A 84 -13.26 -13.05 -16.91
N GLY A 85 -14.35 -13.37 -16.20
CA GLY A 85 -15.59 -13.86 -16.79
C GLY A 85 -16.55 -12.72 -17.18
N PRO A 86 -17.70 -13.03 -17.79
CA PRO A 86 -18.70 -12.03 -18.19
C PRO A 86 -19.22 -11.15 -17.04
N GLY A 87 -19.22 -11.65 -15.80
CA GLY A 87 -19.67 -10.92 -14.61
C GLY A 87 -18.60 -10.04 -13.95
N ASP A 88 -17.33 -10.19 -14.31
CA ASP A 88 -16.22 -9.55 -13.59
C ASP A 88 -15.80 -8.21 -14.17
N LYS A 89 -16.40 -7.77 -15.29
CA LYS A 89 -15.93 -6.62 -16.06
C LYS A 89 -15.77 -5.35 -15.21
N ALA A 90 -16.78 -5.01 -14.40
CA ALA A 90 -16.71 -3.82 -13.54
C ALA A 90 -15.58 -3.91 -12.50
N SER A 91 -15.37 -5.09 -11.92
CA SER A 91 -14.27 -5.35 -10.99
C SER A 91 -12.91 -5.34 -11.67
N LEU A 92 -12.81 -5.87 -12.89
CA LEU A 92 -11.59 -5.79 -13.70
C LEU A 92 -11.25 -4.33 -14.01
N ASP A 93 -12.20 -3.56 -14.53
CA ASP A 93 -12.00 -2.16 -14.89
C ASP A 93 -11.57 -1.34 -13.66
N SER A 94 -12.25 -1.53 -12.52
CA SER A 94 -11.85 -0.89 -11.26
C SER A 94 -10.47 -1.33 -10.77
N PHE A 95 -10.10 -2.60 -10.94
CA PHE A 95 -8.77 -3.09 -10.54
C PHE A 95 -7.66 -2.53 -11.44
N LEU A 96 -7.90 -2.43 -12.75
CA LEU A 96 -6.94 -1.87 -13.70
C LEU A 96 -6.76 -0.36 -13.49
N GLU A 97 -7.81 0.38 -13.14
CA GLU A 97 -7.73 1.79 -12.76
C GLU A 97 -6.76 1.98 -11.57
N GLU A 98 -6.93 1.22 -10.49
CA GLU A 98 -6.07 1.33 -9.31
C GLU A 98 -4.63 0.87 -9.61
N SER A 99 -4.47 -0.23 -10.34
CA SER A 99 -3.17 -0.88 -10.53
C SER A 99 -2.31 -0.34 -11.66
N ILE A 100 -2.93 0.34 -12.64
CA ILE A 100 -2.25 1.01 -13.74
C ILE A 100 -2.32 2.52 -13.52
N VAL A 101 -3.51 3.11 -13.59
CA VAL A 101 -3.67 4.57 -13.60
C VAL A 101 -3.16 5.19 -12.31
N ARG A 102 -3.68 4.78 -11.14
CA ARG A 102 -3.25 5.39 -9.87
C ARG A 102 -1.81 5.08 -9.50
N ARG A 103 -1.35 3.86 -9.78
CA ARG A 103 0.05 3.45 -9.53
C ARG A 103 1.02 4.26 -10.39
N GLU A 104 0.81 4.33 -11.70
CA GLU A 104 1.70 5.03 -12.62
C GLU A 104 1.56 6.56 -12.51
N LEU A 105 0.41 7.07 -12.05
CA LEU A 105 0.25 8.46 -11.65
C LEU A 105 1.12 8.82 -10.44
N SER A 106 1.34 7.87 -9.52
CA SER A 106 2.23 8.08 -8.37
C SER A 106 3.69 8.21 -8.82
N ASP A 107 4.13 7.33 -9.75
CA ASP A 107 5.45 7.46 -10.39
C ASP A 107 5.58 8.78 -11.15
N ASN A 108 4.54 9.18 -11.91
CA ASN A 108 4.48 10.46 -12.60
C ASN A 108 4.66 11.64 -11.62
N PHE A 109 3.93 11.63 -10.50
CA PHE A 109 4.03 12.68 -9.49
C PHE A 109 5.43 12.76 -8.90
N CYS A 110 5.99 11.65 -8.42
CA CYS A 110 7.34 11.64 -7.84
C CYS A 110 8.43 12.02 -8.86
N PHE A 111 8.25 11.66 -10.14
CA PHE A 111 9.20 11.98 -11.20
C PHE A 111 9.17 13.48 -11.58
N TYR A 112 7.98 14.06 -11.72
CA TYR A 112 7.82 15.44 -12.20
C TYR A 112 7.72 16.49 -11.09
N GLN A 113 7.49 16.11 -9.84
CA GLN A 113 7.44 17.00 -8.69
C GLN A 113 8.65 16.75 -7.76
N PRO A 114 9.72 17.57 -7.83
CA PRO A 114 10.90 17.42 -6.97
C PRO A 114 10.61 17.53 -5.47
N HIS A 115 9.46 18.09 -5.08
CA HIS A 115 9.02 18.24 -3.70
C HIS A 115 7.88 17.29 -3.33
N TYR A 116 7.85 16.08 -3.89
CA TYR A 116 6.76 15.10 -3.72
C TYR A 116 6.48 14.69 -2.27
N ASP A 117 7.48 14.84 -1.39
CA ASP A 117 7.46 14.49 0.03
C ASP A 117 7.30 15.70 0.96
N SER A 118 6.89 16.86 0.44
CA SER A 118 6.67 18.07 1.23
C SER A 118 5.46 18.88 0.77
N LEU A 119 4.94 19.74 1.64
CA LEU A 119 3.82 20.64 1.31
C LEU A 119 4.10 21.53 0.09
N LYS A 120 5.38 21.77 -0.26
CA LYS A 120 5.75 22.56 -1.44
C LYS A 120 5.30 21.92 -2.75
N GLY A 121 5.19 20.59 -2.80
CA GLY A 121 4.75 19.85 -3.98
C GLY A 121 3.24 19.77 -4.15
N ALA A 122 2.46 20.21 -3.16
CA ALA A 122 1.00 20.20 -3.24
C ALA A 122 0.45 21.27 -4.19
N ALA A 123 -0.79 21.07 -4.66
CA ALA A 123 -1.48 22.05 -5.49
C ALA A 123 -1.61 23.41 -4.79
N GLY A 124 -1.55 24.51 -5.55
CA GLY A 124 -1.60 25.87 -5.01
C GLY A 124 -2.77 26.10 -4.05
N TRP A 125 -3.99 25.79 -4.51
CA TRP A 125 -5.21 25.93 -3.71
C TRP A 125 -5.20 25.12 -2.40
N ALA A 126 -4.54 23.96 -2.38
CA ALA A 126 -4.46 23.13 -1.17
C ALA A 126 -3.50 23.75 -0.15
N ARG A 127 -2.37 24.31 -0.62
CA ARG A 127 -1.43 25.04 0.25
C ARG A 127 -2.08 26.30 0.82
N ASP A 128 -2.77 27.06 -0.01
CA ASP A 128 -3.45 28.30 0.40
C ASP A 128 -4.52 28.01 1.46
N SER A 129 -5.31 26.94 1.27
CA SER A 129 -6.29 26.51 2.27
C SER A 129 -5.65 26.05 3.58
N LEU A 130 -4.55 25.30 3.53
CA LEU A 130 -3.84 24.86 4.75
C LEU A 130 -3.24 26.03 5.52
N GLU A 131 -2.67 27.02 4.81
CA GLU A 131 -2.11 28.24 5.41
C GLU A 131 -3.20 29.07 6.10
N LEU A 132 -4.35 29.25 5.45
CA LEU A 132 -5.49 29.97 6.02
C LEU A 132 -5.93 29.37 7.37
N HIS A 133 -5.89 28.05 7.50
CA HIS A 133 -6.29 27.30 8.70
C HIS A 133 -5.11 26.95 9.62
N ALA A 134 -3.92 27.53 9.40
CA ALA A 134 -2.72 27.22 10.17
C ALA A 134 -2.87 27.58 11.66
N SER A 135 -3.62 28.64 11.99
CA SER A 135 -3.82 29.11 13.37
C SER A 135 -5.01 28.49 14.08
N ASP A 136 -5.79 27.62 13.41
CA ASP A 136 -6.95 26.98 14.03
C ASP A 136 -6.54 26.07 15.19
N LYS A 137 -7.28 26.12 16.30
CA LYS A 137 -7.00 25.25 17.44
C LYS A 137 -7.33 23.80 17.07
N ARG A 138 -6.32 22.92 17.13
CA ARG A 138 -6.52 21.47 16.93
C ARG A 138 -7.20 20.88 18.17
N PRO A 139 -8.29 20.10 18.03
CA PRO A 139 -8.93 19.43 19.16
C PRO A 139 -8.00 18.47 19.90
N HIS A 140 -7.14 17.78 19.14
CA HIS A 140 -6.16 16.83 19.64
C HIS A 140 -4.80 17.06 18.96
N ILE A 141 -3.72 16.95 19.73
CA ILE A 141 -2.35 16.99 19.23
C ILE A 141 -1.63 15.78 19.82
N TYR A 142 -1.11 14.93 18.95
CA TYR A 142 -0.39 13.72 19.32
C TYR A 142 1.09 13.84 18.99
N SER A 143 1.94 13.29 19.85
CA SER A 143 3.34 13.03 19.51
C SER A 143 3.45 11.87 18.53
N LEU A 144 4.57 11.81 17.81
CA LEU A 144 4.89 10.68 16.92
C LEU A 144 4.81 9.33 17.66
N THR A 145 5.37 9.24 18.86
CA THR A 145 5.34 8.02 19.68
C THR A 145 3.91 7.60 20.07
N GLN A 146 2.99 8.55 20.29
CA GLN A 146 1.57 8.22 20.54
C GLN A 146 0.90 7.68 19.28
N LEU A 147 1.15 8.29 18.13
CA LEU A 147 0.61 7.85 16.84
C LEU A 147 1.16 6.46 16.48
N GLU A 148 2.48 6.27 16.55
CA GLU A 148 3.14 4.99 16.27
C GLU A 148 2.60 3.86 17.14
N ALA A 149 2.35 4.13 18.42
CA ALA A 149 1.84 3.15 19.39
C ALA A 149 0.31 2.94 19.36
N ALA A 150 -0.41 3.53 18.40
CA ALA A 150 -1.87 3.48 18.30
C ALA A 150 -2.58 3.95 19.59
N LYS A 151 -2.17 5.11 20.11
CA LYS A 151 -2.67 5.72 21.36
C LYS A 151 -3.33 7.07 21.11
N THR A 152 -4.26 7.13 20.16
CA THR A 152 -5.18 8.26 20.01
C THR A 152 -6.47 8.05 20.78
N HIS A 153 -7.34 9.05 20.76
CA HIS A 153 -8.68 8.98 21.34
C HIS A 153 -9.66 8.15 20.50
N GLU A 154 -9.32 7.81 19.24
CA GLU A 154 -10.22 7.14 18.29
C GLU A 154 -9.83 5.68 18.08
N ASP A 155 -10.73 4.78 18.44
CA ASP A 155 -10.49 3.34 18.31
C ASP A 155 -10.32 2.89 16.85
N ILE A 156 -11.01 3.54 15.91
CA ILE A 156 -10.93 3.23 14.48
C ILE A 156 -9.55 3.60 13.92
N TRP A 157 -9.04 4.79 14.26
CA TRP A 157 -7.69 5.21 13.86
C TRP A 157 -6.64 4.29 14.46
N ASN A 158 -6.80 3.97 15.75
CA ASN A 158 -5.91 3.04 16.45
C ASN A 158 -5.94 1.63 15.84
N ALA A 159 -7.11 1.15 15.39
CA ALA A 159 -7.23 -0.15 14.71
C ALA A 159 -6.49 -0.17 13.37
N ALA A 160 -6.58 0.91 12.58
CA ALA A 160 -5.83 1.06 11.34
C ALA A 160 -4.30 1.02 11.59
N GLN A 161 -3.82 1.79 12.56
CA GLN A 161 -2.42 1.80 12.96
C GLN A 161 -1.94 0.42 13.42
N ARG A 162 -2.71 -0.27 14.28
CA ARG A 162 -2.39 -1.64 14.71
C ARG A 162 -2.32 -2.62 13.55
N GLN A 163 -3.21 -2.50 12.56
CA GLN A 163 -3.12 -3.34 11.35
C GLN A 163 -1.78 -3.13 10.65
N MET A 164 -1.33 -1.87 10.48
CA MET A 164 -0.01 -1.60 9.90
C MET A 164 1.12 -2.25 10.69
N MET A 165 1.11 -2.09 12.02
CA MET A 165 2.15 -2.64 12.90
C MET A 165 2.23 -4.17 12.86
N ILE A 166 1.08 -4.85 12.80
CA ILE A 166 1.01 -6.32 12.89
C ILE A 166 1.25 -6.96 11.52
N THR A 167 0.67 -6.42 10.45
CA THR A 167 0.68 -7.08 9.15
C THR A 167 1.66 -6.46 8.16
N GLY A 168 2.22 -5.28 8.45
CA GLY A 168 2.99 -4.51 7.47
C GLY A 168 2.15 -4.03 6.28
N LYS A 169 0.81 -4.17 6.33
CA LYS A 169 -0.12 -3.75 5.27
C LYS A 169 -1.46 -3.29 5.87
N MET A 170 -1.60 -1.98 5.98
CA MET A 170 -2.90 -1.36 6.26
C MET A 170 -3.84 -1.47 5.05
N HIS A 171 -5.14 -1.70 5.28
CA HIS A 171 -6.19 -1.72 4.27
C HIS A 171 -6.26 -0.38 3.52
N GLY A 172 -6.42 -0.41 2.19
CA GLY A 172 -6.32 0.79 1.34
C GLY A 172 -7.27 1.91 1.74
N PHE A 173 -8.52 1.58 2.05
CA PHE A 173 -9.50 2.56 2.54
C PHE A 173 -9.08 3.18 3.89
N MET A 174 -8.55 2.38 4.80
CA MET A 174 -8.11 2.87 6.11
C MET A 174 -6.88 3.76 6.03
N ARG A 175 -6.02 3.61 5.00
CA ARG A 175 -4.89 4.52 4.78
C ARG A 175 -5.34 5.95 4.52
N MET A 176 -6.45 6.13 3.82
CA MET A 176 -7.01 7.47 3.56
C MET A 176 -7.58 8.11 4.81
N TYR A 177 -8.19 7.32 5.70
CA TYR A 177 -8.71 7.81 6.99
C TYR A 177 -7.61 8.04 8.03
N TRP A 178 -6.52 7.26 7.96
CA TRP A 178 -5.41 7.32 8.91
C TRP A 178 -4.48 8.52 8.70
N ALA A 179 -4.26 8.93 7.45
CA ALA A 179 -3.31 10.00 7.05
C ALA A 179 -3.89 11.40 7.26
#